data_AF-K5YYT8-F1
#
_entry.id   AF-K5YYT8-F1
#
_cell.length_a   1.000
_cell.length_b   1.000
_cell.length_c   1.000
_cell.angle_alpha   90.00
_cell.angle_beta   90.00
_cell.angle_gamma   90.00
#
_symmetry.space_group_name_H-M   'P 1'
#
loop_
_entity.id
_entity.type
_entity.pdbx_description
1 polymer ?
#
loop_
_entity_poly.entity_id
_entity_poly.type
_entity_poly.pdbx_seq_one_letter_code
_entity_poly.pdbx_strand_id
1 'polypeptide(L)'
;MALTAADKTLIAQIEAYLNAQKGLTANFLQVAADGATRTGKAWLQRPGKMRFAYDPPDPQLLVAGFGLLVYHDPALGQTTNIPLSATPLGILLAPHVNLESAGVYVTAINRQPGQVNISLVRKGKEAAGTLTLSFATDPLELQSWIVTDAQGKQTSVHLYDIAPGGPFPDSLFQYNPSSGPSTVGG
;
A
#
# COMPACT_ATOMS: atom_id res chain seq x y z
N MET A 1 10.79 3.54 -21.29
CA MET A 1 11.92 2.60 -21.14
C MET A 1 11.56 1.31 -21.86
N ALA A 2 12.50 0.69 -22.59
CA ALA A 2 12.27 -0.65 -23.14
C ALA A 2 12.66 -1.70 -22.07
N LEU A 3 11.76 -2.63 -21.76
CA LEU A 3 12.01 -3.70 -20.81
C LEU A 3 12.87 -4.81 -21.46
N THR A 4 13.94 -5.20 -20.79
CA THR A 4 14.77 -6.34 -21.19
C THR A 4 14.07 -7.67 -20.88
N ALA A 5 14.58 -8.80 -21.41
CA ALA A 5 14.07 -10.12 -21.06
C ALA A 5 14.21 -10.42 -19.55
N ALA A 6 15.29 -9.93 -18.92
CA ALA A 6 15.50 -10.06 -17.48
C ALA A 6 14.51 -9.20 -16.68
N ASP A 7 14.12 -8.02 -17.17
CA ASP A 7 13.08 -7.19 -16.54
C ASP A 7 11.73 -7.88 -16.58
N LYS A 8 11.34 -8.44 -17.72
CA LYS A 8 10.08 -9.17 -17.86
C LYS A 8 10.02 -10.40 -16.95
N THR A 9 11.12 -11.13 -16.85
CA THR A 9 11.22 -12.29 -15.95
C THR A 9 11.03 -11.87 -14.49
N LEU A 10 11.69 -10.80 -14.06
CA LEU A 10 11.53 -10.25 -12.72
C LEU A 10 10.09 -9.76 -12.46
N ILE A 11 9.50 -9.04 -13.42
CA ILE A 11 8.13 -8.55 -13.31
C ILE A 11 7.16 -9.72 -13.13
N ALA A 12 7.30 -10.77 -13.93
CA ALA A 12 6.47 -11.97 -13.81
C ALA A 12 6.62 -12.65 -12.43
N GLN A 13 7.83 -12.67 -11.85
CA GLN A 13 8.06 -13.18 -10.50
C GLN A 13 7.38 -12.30 -9.43
N ILE A 14 7.47 -10.97 -9.56
CA ILE A 14 6.80 -10.01 -8.66
C ILE A 14 5.28 -10.16 -8.75
N GLU A 15 4.72 -10.24 -9.95
CA GLU A 15 3.30 -10.46 -10.17
C GLU A 15 2.85 -11.78 -9.54
N ALA A 16 3.58 -12.87 -9.77
CA ALA A 16 3.29 -14.17 -9.17
C ALA A 16 3.32 -14.11 -7.63
N TYR A 17 4.35 -13.51 -7.05
CA TYR A 17 4.46 -13.31 -5.59
C TYR A 17 3.27 -12.51 -5.04
N LEU A 18 3.01 -11.33 -5.61
CA LEU A 18 1.92 -10.46 -5.14
C LEU A 18 0.57 -11.19 -5.26
N ASN A 19 0.31 -11.87 -6.39
CA ASN A 19 -0.95 -12.54 -6.66
C ASN A 19 -1.15 -13.83 -5.84
N ALA A 20 -0.07 -14.48 -5.39
CA ALA A 20 -0.14 -15.63 -4.49
C ALA A 20 -0.48 -15.21 -3.04
N GLN A 21 -0.11 -13.99 -2.64
CA GLN A 21 -0.35 -13.46 -1.30
C GLN A 21 -1.85 -13.17 -1.08
N LYS A 22 -2.55 -14.08 -0.40
CA LYS A 22 -3.99 -13.94 -0.09
C LYS A 22 -4.25 -13.00 1.07
N GLY A 23 -3.39 -13.03 2.09
CA GLY A 23 -3.48 -12.16 3.23
C GLY A 23 -2.25 -12.25 4.11
N LEU A 24 -1.97 -11.14 4.80
CA LEU A 24 -0.86 -11.04 5.75
C LEU A 24 -1.20 -10.07 6.88
N THR A 25 -0.46 -10.20 7.97
CA THR A 25 -0.33 -9.18 9.00
C THR A 25 1.13 -8.74 9.08
N ALA A 26 1.36 -7.49 9.40
CA ALA A 26 2.71 -6.96 9.63
C ALA A 26 2.64 -5.81 10.62
N ASN A 27 3.76 -5.47 11.24
CA ASN A 27 3.97 -4.14 11.77
C ASN A 27 4.47 -3.23 10.65
N PHE A 28 4.24 -1.93 10.77
CA PHE A 28 4.74 -0.97 9.80
C PHE A 28 5.41 0.24 10.43
N LEU A 29 6.33 0.83 9.69
CA LEU A 29 6.91 2.14 9.93
C LEU A 29 6.63 3.00 8.69
N GLN A 30 5.89 4.09 8.88
CA GLN A 30 5.69 5.09 7.85
C GLN A 30 6.62 6.27 8.09
N VAL A 31 7.20 6.80 7.01
CA VAL A 31 7.86 8.11 7.01
C VAL A 31 7.08 9.02 6.05
N ALA A 32 6.52 10.11 6.57
CA ALA A 32 5.81 11.11 5.78
C ALA A 32 6.79 12.11 5.12
N ALA A 33 6.27 12.96 4.23
CA ALA A 33 7.08 13.90 3.46
C ALA A 33 7.76 14.99 4.30
N ASP A 34 7.23 15.27 5.49
CA ASP A 34 7.80 16.17 6.50
C ASP A 34 8.83 15.47 7.40
N GLY A 35 9.10 14.18 7.16
CA GLY A 35 9.98 13.34 7.97
C GLY A 35 9.31 12.77 9.23
N ALA A 36 8.03 13.07 9.48
CA ALA A 36 7.32 12.49 10.61
C ALA A 36 7.25 10.97 10.47
N THR A 37 7.59 10.27 11.54
CA THR A 37 7.57 8.81 11.59
C THR A 37 6.37 8.34 12.39
N ARG A 38 5.68 7.31 11.90
CA ARG A 38 4.57 6.69 12.62
C ARG A 38 4.64 5.18 12.48
N THR A 39 4.30 4.47 13.55
CA THR A 39 4.25 3.01 13.55
C THR A 39 2.81 2.52 13.68
N GLY A 40 2.62 1.24 13.45
CA GLY A 40 1.34 0.62 13.69
C GLY A 40 1.28 -0.80 13.17
N LYS A 41 0.04 -1.30 13.08
CA LYS A 41 -0.27 -2.63 12.59
C LYS A 41 -0.96 -2.59 11.25
N ALA A 42 -0.51 -3.44 10.34
CA ALA A 42 -1.02 -3.60 9.00
C ALA A 42 -1.72 -4.95 8.83
N TRP A 43 -2.84 -4.95 8.12
CA TRP A 43 -3.53 -6.12 7.62
C TRP A 43 -3.77 -5.93 6.13
N LEU A 44 -3.37 -6.91 5.33
CA LEU A 44 -3.65 -6.91 3.89
C LEU A 44 -4.43 -8.18 3.57
N GLN A 45 -5.43 -8.06 2.72
CA GLN A 45 -6.16 -9.18 2.16
C GLN A 45 -6.48 -8.90 0.70
N ARG A 46 -6.10 -9.82 -0.18
CA ARG A 46 -6.44 -9.69 -1.58
C ARG A 46 -7.81 -10.31 -1.84
N PRO A 47 -8.63 -9.73 -2.74
CA PRO A 47 -8.38 -8.51 -3.51
C PRO A 47 -8.74 -7.22 -2.75
N GLY A 48 -7.95 -6.15 -2.94
CA GLY A 48 -8.37 -4.77 -2.65
C GLY A 48 -8.57 -4.36 -1.19
N LYS A 49 -8.20 -5.20 -0.22
CA LYS A 49 -8.43 -4.93 1.20
C LYS A 49 -7.13 -4.67 1.93
N MET A 50 -7.09 -3.58 2.69
CA MET A 50 -5.93 -3.16 3.48
C MET A 50 -6.40 -2.37 4.70
N ARG A 51 -5.72 -2.52 5.83
CA ARG A 51 -5.93 -1.71 7.03
C ARG A 51 -4.58 -1.38 7.64
N PHE A 52 -4.37 -0.11 7.94
CA PHE A 52 -3.22 0.45 8.64
C PHE A 52 -3.76 1.17 9.85
N ALA A 53 -3.60 0.56 11.03
CA ALA A 53 -3.97 1.17 12.30
C ALA A 53 -2.70 1.70 12.95
N TYR A 54 -2.64 3.02 13.14
CA TYR A 54 -1.47 3.70 13.68
C TYR A 54 -1.47 3.60 15.21
N ASP A 55 -0.28 3.49 15.81
CA ASP A 55 -0.11 3.43 17.25
C ASP A 55 -0.37 4.81 17.91
N PRO A 56 -0.73 4.85 19.20
CA PRO A 56 -0.76 6.11 19.97
C PRO A 56 0.58 6.86 19.92
N PRO A 57 0.59 8.19 20.04
CA PRO A 57 -0.52 9.06 20.44
C PRO A 57 -1.49 9.47 19.32
N ASP A 58 -1.18 9.13 18.06
CA ASP A 58 -1.95 9.52 16.88
C ASP A 58 -2.65 8.29 16.27
N PRO A 59 -3.82 7.86 16.77
CA PRO A 59 -4.52 6.64 16.35
C PRO A 59 -5.22 6.82 14.99
N GLN A 60 -4.51 7.37 14.02
CA GLN A 60 -4.95 7.49 12.64
C GLN A 60 -5.31 6.11 12.09
N LEU A 61 -6.16 6.11 11.07
CA LEU A 61 -6.61 4.89 10.43
C LEU A 61 -6.64 5.08 8.93
N LEU A 62 -5.94 4.20 8.21
CA LEU A 62 -6.03 4.11 6.76
C LEU A 62 -6.60 2.74 6.38
N VAL A 63 -7.79 2.73 5.77
CA VAL A 63 -8.50 1.52 5.37
C VAL A 63 -8.77 1.56 3.88
N ALA A 64 -8.38 0.51 3.16
CA ALA A 64 -8.82 0.27 1.79
C ALA A 64 -9.77 -0.93 1.76
N GLY A 65 -10.87 -0.79 1.03
CA GLY A 65 -11.83 -1.85 0.82
C GLY A 65 -12.88 -1.41 -0.19
N PHE A 66 -13.44 -2.36 -0.95
CA PHE A 66 -14.57 -2.11 -1.84
C PHE A 66 -14.33 -0.97 -2.87
N GLY A 67 -13.08 -0.77 -3.29
CA GLY A 67 -12.68 0.26 -4.26
C GLY A 67 -12.44 1.66 -3.68
N LEU A 68 -12.54 1.82 -2.36
CA LEU A 68 -12.35 3.09 -1.65
C LEU A 68 -11.17 3.01 -0.68
N LEU A 69 -10.42 4.10 -0.58
CA LEU A 69 -9.43 4.35 0.45
C LEU A 69 -9.99 5.41 1.41
N VAL A 70 -10.09 5.06 2.68
CA VAL A 70 -10.55 5.94 3.76
C VAL A 70 -9.37 6.23 4.67
N TYR A 71 -9.05 7.51 4.83
CA TYR A 71 -8.10 7.99 5.84
C TYR A 71 -8.88 8.75 6.91
N HIS A 72 -8.75 8.32 8.15
CA HIS A 72 -9.37 8.95 9.31
C HIS A 72 -8.30 9.45 10.27
N ASP A 73 -8.41 10.72 10.63
CA ASP A 73 -7.59 11.37 11.65
C ASP A 73 -8.49 11.75 12.84
N PRO A 74 -8.47 10.97 13.94
CA PRO A 74 -9.29 11.25 15.11
C PRO A 74 -8.94 12.57 15.80
N ALA A 75 -7.66 12.98 15.77
CA ALA A 75 -7.21 14.21 16.42
C ALA A 75 -7.80 15.46 15.76
N LEU A 76 -8.00 15.40 14.44
CA LEU A 76 -8.63 16.47 13.66
C LEU A 76 -10.15 16.25 13.46
N GLY A 77 -10.68 15.09 13.84
CA GLY A 77 -12.06 14.70 13.53
C GLY A 77 -12.33 14.61 12.03
N GLN A 78 -11.29 14.38 11.21
CA GLN A 78 -11.38 14.42 9.75
C GLN A 78 -11.42 13.02 9.15
N THR A 79 -12.24 12.86 8.12
CA THR A 79 -12.30 11.62 7.32
C THR A 79 -12.23 11.97 5.85
N THR A 80 -11.22 11.45 5.17
CA THR A 80 -10.97 11.67 3.74
C THR A 80 -11.25 10.37 3.00
N ASN A 81 -12.08 10.46 1.95
CA ASN A 81 -12.45 9.33 1.11
C ASN A 81 -11.87 9.54 -0.29
N ILE A 82 -11.07 8.60 -0.76
CA ILE A 82 -10.37 8.68 -2.04
C ILE A 82 -10.68 7.41 -2.83
N PRO A 83 -11.18 7.51 -4.07
CA PRO A 83 -11.29 6.34 -4.93
C PRO A 83 -9.93 5.66 -5.05
N LEU A 84 -9.84 4.36 -4.76
CA LEU A 84 -8.56 3.65 -4.78
C LEU A 84 -7.90 3.73 -6.17
N SER A 85 -8.72 3.78 -7.22
CA SER A 85 -8.33 3.96 -8.62
C SER A 85 -7.73 5.35 -8.95
N ALA A 86 -7.82 6.31 -8.03
CA ALA A 86 -7.19 7.63 -8.12
C ALA A 86 -5.83 7.68 -7.43
N THR A 87 -5.42 6.62 -6.72
CA THR A 87 -4.14 6.57 -5.99
C THR A 87 -3.13 5.66 -6.68
N PRO A 88 -1.82 5.96 -6.59
CA PRO A 88 -0.77 5.01 -6.99
C PRO A 88 -0.86 3.69 -6.20
N LEU A 89 -1.19 3.74 -4.91
CA LEU A 89 -1.35 2.56 -4.04
C LEU A 89 -2.41 1.57 -4.56
N GLY A 90 -3.41 2.05 -5.29
CA GLY A 90 -4.40 1.19 -5.93
C GLY A 90 -3.83 0.21 -6.97
N ILE A 91 -2.58 0.38 -7.42
CA ILE A 91 -1.89 -0.61 -8.26
C ILE A 91 -1.57 -1.86 -7.43
N LEU A 92 -1.00 -1.69 -6.23
CA LEU A 92 -0.66 -2.80 -5.31
C LEU A 92 -1.91 -3.56 -4.85
N LEU A 93 -3.01 -2.85 -4.66
CA LEU A 93 -4.28 -3.38 -4.16
C LEU A 93 -5.23 -3.85 -5.28
N ALA A 94 -4.81 -3.86 -6.54
CA ALA A 94 -5.64 -4.35 -7.65
C ALA A 94 -6.11 -5.80 -7.40
N PRO A 95 -7.28 -6.24 -7.92
CA PRO A 95 -7.71 -7.63 -7.76
C PRO A 95 -6.72 -8.64 -8.33
N HIS A 96 -6.11 -8.28 -9.45
CA HIS A 96 -5.02 -9.00 -10.07
C HIS A 96 -3.94 -7.96 -10.41
N VAL A 97 -2.72 -8.16 -9.90
CA VAL A 97 -1.60 -7.27 -10.20
C VAL A 97 -0.98 -7.75 -11.51
N ASN A 98 -1.05 -6.88 -12.51
CA ASN A 98 -0.40 -7.03 -13.80
C ASN A 98 0.29 -5.69 -14.13
N LEU A 99 1.60 -5.66 -13.93
CA LEU A 99 2.50 -4.52 -14.07
C LEU A 99 2.90 -4.27 -15.54
N GLU A 100 2.67 -5.24 -16.44
CA GLU A 100 2.76 -5.07 -17.89
C GLU A 100 1.40 -4.78 -18.55
N SER A 101 0.34 -4.57 -17.75
CA SER A 101 -1.01 -4.30 -18.28
C SER A 101 -1.08 -2.93 -18.95
N ALA A 102 -2.07 -2.75 -19.82
CA ALA A 102 -2.31 -1.48 -20.48
C ALA A 102 -2.58 -0.31 -19.50
N GLY A 103 -2.85 -0.57 -18.21
CA GLY A 103 -3.18 0.45 -17.21
C GLY A 103 -2.00 0.93 -16.35
N VAL A 104 -0.83 0.31 -16.45
CA VAL A 104 0.35 0.61 -15.60
C VAL A 104 1.60 0.68 -16.47
N TYR A 105 2.49 1.62 -16.16
CA TYR A 105 3.81 1.71 -16.75
C TYR A 105 4.89 1.48 -15.69
N VAL A 106 5.79 0.54 -15.98
CA VAL A 106 7.06 0.43 -15.26
C VAL A 106 7.98 1.54 -15.75
N THR A 107 8.34 2.48 -14.87
CA THR A 107 9.17 3.64 -15.19
C THR A 107 10.64 3.41 -14.86
N ALA A 108 10.93 2.60 -13.85
CA ALA A 108 12.29 2.25 -13.47
C ALA A 108 12.34 0.88 -12.79
N ILE A 109 13.45 0.17 -13.00
CA ILE A 109 13.82 -1.02 -12.23
C ILE A 109 15.26 -0.80 -11.77
N ASN A 110 15.47 -0.82 -10.46
CA ASN A 110 16.79 -0.67 -9.85
C ASN A 110 17.11 -1.94 -9.05
N ARG A 111 18.21 -2.62 -9.41
CA ARG A 111 18.66 -3.86 -8.77
C ARG A 111 19.86 -3.55 -7.89
N GLN A 112 19.77 -3.94 -6.63
CA GLN A 112 20.82 -3.83 -5.63
C GLN A 112 21.11 -5.24 -5.06
N PRO A 113 22.28 -5.47 -4.45
CA PRO A 113 22.53 -6.72 -3.75
C PRO A 113 21.46 -6.98 -2.68
N GLY A 114 20.70 -8.08 -2.84
CA GLY A 114 19.64 -8.48 -1.91
C GLY A 114 18.31 -7.71 -2.03
N GLN A 115 18.20 -6.71 -2.91
CA GLN A 115 17.02 -5.86 -3.04
C GLN A 115 16.73 -5.48 -4.50
N VAL A 116 15.45 -5.37 -4.84
CA VAL A 116 15.02 -4.79 -6.12
C VAL A 116 13.89 -3.79 -5.92
N ASN A 117 14.02 -2.65 -6.61
CA ASN A 117 13.04 -1.57 -6.59
C ASN A 117 12.39 -1.44 -7.96
N ILE A 118 11.06 -1.40 -8.01
CA ILE A 118 10.28 -1.20 -9.23
C ILE A 118 9.37 0.02 -9.08
N SER A 119 9.55 1.00 -9.96
CA SER A 119 8.72 2.22 -10.00
C SER A 119 7.62 2.08 -11.04
N LEU A 120 6.41 2.46 -10.62
CA LEU A 120 5.17 2.26 -11.35
C LEU A 120 4.39 3.57 -11.40
N VAL A 121 3.84 3.90 -12.57
CA VAL A 121 2.83 4.96 -12.72
C VAL A 121 1.58 4.40 -13.35
N ARG A 122 0.43 4.99 -13.02
CA ARG A 122 -0.85 4.60 -13.63
C ARG A 122 -0.99 5.35 -14.95
N LYS A 123 -1.26 4.61 -16.04
CA LYS A 123 -1.47 5.20 -17.37
C LYS A 123 -2.69 6.13 -17.36
N GLY A 124 -2.53 7.31 -17.94
CA GLY A 124 -3.56 8.37 -17.98
C GLY A 124 -3.78 9.06 -16.63
N LYS A 125 -2.98 8.72 -15.61
CA LYS A 125 -2.95 9.37 -14.29
C LYS A 125 -1.51 9.60 -13.84
N GLU A 126 -0.63 9.92 -14.78
CA GLU A 126 0.80 10.18 -14.52
C GLU A 126 0.97 11.33 -13.53
N ALA A 127 0.10 12.35 -13.61
CA ALA A 127 0.07 13.46 -12.66
C ALA A 127 -0.38 13.07 -11.24
N ALA A 128 -0.95 11.88 -11.03
CA ALA A 128 -1.35 11.42 -9.69
C ALA A 128 -0.15 10.92 -8.86
N GLY A 129 1.01 10.75 -9.50
CA GLY A 129 2.25 10.37 -8.82
C GLY A 129 2.76 8.97 -9.19
N THR A 130 3.76 8.52 -8.43
CA THR A 130 4.51 7.27 -8.65
C THR A 130 4.42 6.36 -7.42
N LEU A 131 4.34 5.05 -7.65
CA LEU A 131 4.49 4.02 -6.64
C LEU A 131 5.82 3.28 -6.89
N THR A 132 6.75 3.33 -5.95
CA THR A 132 7.95 2.49 -5.97
C THR A 132 7.78 1.36 -4.97
N LEU A 133 7.87 0.12 -5.43
CA LEU A 133 7.84 -1.08 -4.58
C LEU A 133 9.26 -1.61 -4.40
N SER A 134 9.59 -2.02 -3.17
CA SER A 134 10.90 -2.57 -2.80
C SER A 134 10.75 -3.99 -2.30
N PHE A 135 11.48 -4.91 -2.92
CA PHE A 135 11.45 -6.32 -2.60
C PHE A 135 12.83 -6.81 -2.16
N ALA A 136 12.89 -7.67 -1.14
CA ALA A 136 14.03 -8.57 -0.95
C ALA A 136 14.07 -9.57 -2.11
N THR A 137 15.26 -10.10 -2.46
CA THR A 137 15.41 -11.03 -3.60
C THR A 137 15.70 -12.48 -3.21
N ASP A 138 15.85 -12.79 -1.91
CA ASP A 138 16.13 -14.13 -1.42
C ASP A 138 15.61 -14.33 0.02
N PRO A 139 14.33 -14.74 0.21
CA PRO A 139 13.32 -14.95 -0.82
C PRO A 139 12.75 -13.64 -1.38
N LEU A 140 12.01 -13.72 -2.50
CA LEU A 140 11.28 -12.57 -3.04
C LEU A 140 10.14 -12.16 -2.10
N GLU A 141 10.28 -11.01 -1.45
CA GLU A 141 9.31 -10.53 -0.44
C GLU A 141 9.17 -9.01 -0.49
N LEU A 142 7.93 -8.50 -0.46
CA LEU A 142 7.66 -7.06 -0.41
C LEU A 142 8.02 -6.51 0.98
N GLN A 143 9.04 -5.65 1.05
CA GLN A 143 9.51 -5.04 2.29
C GLN A 143 9.00 -3.62 2.49
N SER A 144 8.90 -2.85 1.41
CA SER A 144 8.48 -1.46 1.52
C SER A 144 7.89 -0.92 0.23
N TRP A 145 7.22 0.21 0.33
CA TRP A 145 6.86 1.03 -0.83
C TRP A 145 6.98 2.51 -0.53
N ILE A 146 7.12 3.29 -1.59
CA ILE A 146 7.12 4.74 -1.56
C ILE A 146 6.02 5.22 -2.49
N VAL A 147 5.09 6.02 -1.97
CA VAL A 147 4.15 6.79 -2.78
C VAL A 147 4.71 8.20 -2.91
N THR A 148 4.94 8.65 -4.14
CA THR A 148 5.23 10.05 -4.45
C THR A 148 3.99 10.65 -5.06
N ASP A 149 3.43 11.73 -4.50
CA ASP A 149 2.23 12.38 -5.04
C ASP A 149 2.53 13.37 -6.18
N ALA A 150 1.49 14.04 -6.68
CA ALA A 150 1.56 15.06 -7.75
C ALA A 150 2.49 16.25 -7.42
N GLN A 151 2.69 16.54 -6.13
CA GLN A 151 3.51 17.64 -5.63
C GLN A 151 4.95 17.19 -5.34
N GLY A 152 5.28 15.92 -5.60
CA GLY A 152 6.59 15.33 -5.30
C GLY A 152 6.76 14.95 -3.82
N LYS A 153 5.69 15.02 -3.01
CA LYS A 153 5.76 14.62 -1.61
C LYS A 153 5.84 13.10 -1.52
N GLN A 154 6.81 12.61 -0.76
CA GLN A 154 7.07 11.18 -0.61
C GLN A 154 6.54 10.68 0.73
N THR A 155 5.83 9.55 0.69
CA THR A 155 5.47 8.78 1.88
C THR A 155 6.02 7.37 1.70
N SER A 156 6.92 6.95 2.58
CA SER A 156 7.42 5.57 2.60
C SER A 156 6.72 4.76 3.66
N VAL A 157 6.52 3.48 3.38
CA VAL A 157 5.99 2.49 4.32
C VAL A 157 6.91 1.28 4.27
N HIS A 158 7.43 0.89 5.43
CA HIS A 158 8.24 -0.31 5.63
C HIS A 158 7.44 -1.31 6.45
N LEU A 159 7.39 -2.56 6.00
CA LEU A 159 6.75 -3.67 6.70
C LEU A 159 7.82 -4.51 7.42
N TYR A 160 7.51 -4.95 8.63
CA TYR A 160 8.33 -5.87 9.41
C TYR A 160 7.44 -6.81 10.24
N ASP A 161 8.02 -7.89 10.76
CA ASP A 161 7.27 -8.98 11.40
C ASP A 161 6.11 -9.51 10.54
N ILE A 162 6.38 -9.68 9.24
CA ILE A 162 5.39 -10.15 8.28
C ILE A 162 5.03 -11.60 8.60
N ALA A 163 3.73 -11.86 8.75
CA ALA A 163 3.19 -13.19 8.96
C ALA A 163 2.04 -13.45 7.98
N PRO A 164 1.89 -14.69 7.46
CA PRO A 164 0.69 -15.10 6.74
C PRO A 164 -0.57 -14.81 7.56
N GLY A 165 -1.64 -14.39 6.91
CA GLY A 165 -2.86 -13.98 7.59
C GLY A 165 -4.14 -14.25 6.81
N GLY A 166 -5.24 -14.20 7.53
CA GLY A 166 -6.59 -14.34 6.99
C GLY A 166 -7.10 -15.79 6.91
N PRO A 167 -8.34 -15.99 6.42
CA PRO A 167 -9.25 -14.94 5.97
C PRO A 167 -9.70 -14.05 7.14
N PHE A 168 -9.69 -12.73 6.92
CA PHE A 168 -10.17 -11.75 7.87
C PHE A 168 -11.63 -11.36 7.56
N PRO A 169 -12.41 -11.01 8.59
CA PRO A 169 -13.77 -10.52 8.38
C PRO A 169 -13.77 -9.20 7.61
N ASP A 170 -14.75 -9.02 6.74
CA ASP A 170 -14.87 -7.82 5.89
C ASP A 170 -15.02 -6.53 6.69
N SER A 171 -15.57 -6.60 7.90
CA SER A 171 -15.67 -5.47 8.83
C SER A 171 -14.32 -4.90 9.24
N LEU A 172 -13.23 -5.69 9.16
CA LEU A 172 -11.86 -5.19 9.42
C LEU A 172 -11.45 -4.11 8.40
N PHE A 173 -11.96 -4.23 7.17
CA PHE A 173 -11.63 -3.38 6.03
C PHE A 173 -12.73 -2.35 5.72
N GLN A 174 -13.59 -2.08 6.69
CA GLN A 174 -14.57 -1.02 6.63
C GLN A 174 -14.21 0.02 7.69
N TYR A 175 -14.29 1.30 7.31
CA TYR A 175 -14.30 2.37 8.29
C TYR A 175 -15.71 2.47 8.87
N ASN A 176 -15.84 2.26 10.18
CA ASN A 176 -17.09 2.48 10.89
C ASN A 176 -16.94 3.72 11.80
N PRO A 177 -17.63 4.83 11.51
CA PRO A 177 -17.55 6.03 12.34
C PRO A 177 -18.13 5.82 13.76
N SER A 178 -18.93 4.78 13.99
CA SER A 178 -19.56 4.49 15.29
C SER A 178 -18.66 3.76 16.30
N SER A 179 -17.40 3.47 15.95
CA SER A 179 -16.38 2.97 16.91
C SER A 179 -15.55 4.07 17.60
N GLY A 180 -15.96 5.34 17.50
CA GLY A 180 -15.50 6.41 18.40
C GLY A 180 -16.10 6.25 19.81
N PRO A 181 -15.49 6.85 20.86
CA PRO A 181 -15.96 6.66 22.23
C PRO A 181 -17.42 7.07 22.30
N SER A 182 -18.27 6.13 22.74
CA SER A 182 -19.67 6.41 23.02
C SER A 182 -19.74 7.61 23.95
N THR A 183 -20.27 8.74 23.46
CA THR A 183 -20.69 9.83 24.31
C THR A 183 -21.78 9.27 25.21
N VAL A 184 -21.44 8.94 26.44
CA VAL A 184 -22.41 8.62 27.49
C VAL A 184 -23.17 9.90 27.76
N GLY A 185 -24.35 10.04 27.16
CA GLY A 185 -25.32 11.07 27.51
C GLY A 185 -25.99 10.69 28.83
N GLY A 186 -25.74 11.51 29.86
CA GLY A 186 -26.58 11.62 31.04
C GLY A 186 -27.59 12.75 30.88
#